data_AF-A0A936PE11-F1
#
_entry.id   AF-A0A936PE11-F1
#
_cell.length_a   1.000
_cell.length_b   1.000
_cell.length_c   1.000
_cell.angle_alpha   90.00
_cell.angle_beta   90.00
_cell.angle_gamma   90.00
#
_symmetry.space_group_name_H-M   'P 1'
#
loop_
_entity.id
_entity.type
_entity.pdbx_description
1 polymer ?
#
loop_
_entity_poly.entity_id
_entity_poly.type
_entity_poly.pdbx_seq_one_letter_code
_entity_poly.pdbx_strand_id
1 'polypeptide(L)'
;MPALPSLLLAAGAAIVLCLGTAHLWLTFRGTALHPRDESLTARMREVTPRLTRQTTMWRAWVGFNASHSFGAMLFGLTWGYLALAQPAVLFGSPFLLGLGLSLLVGYAVLGWRYWFSIPFRGIALAAALYVAALIAAAA
;
A
#
# COMPACT_ATOMS: atom_id res chain seq x y z
N MET A 1 26.14 -9.68 4.71
CA MET A 1 25.36 -8.46 5.02
C MET A 1 24.62 -8.05 3.75
N PRO A 2 23.38 -7.51 3.83
CA PRO A 2 22.65 -7.08 2.64
C PRO A 2 23.40 -5.94 1.93
N ALA A 3 23.43 -5.96 0.60
CA ALA A 3 24.02 -4.88 -0.19
C ALA A 3 23.18 -3.60 -0.11
N LEU A 4 23.76 -2.44 -0.42
CA LEU A 4 23.06 -1.15 -0.40
C LEU A 4 21.74 -1.15 -1.19
N PRO A 5 21.66 -1.70 -2.43
CA PRO A 5 20.39 -1.78 -3.16
C PRO A 5 19.30 -2.54 -2.41
N SER A 6 19.66 -3.67 -1.79
CA SER A 6 18.75 -4.47 -0.96
C SER A 6 18.23 -3.68 0.23
N LEU A 7 19.09 -2.91 0.91
CA LEU A 7 18.69 -2.11 2.08
C LEU A 7 17.75 -0.97 1.69
N LEU A 8 18.02 -0.28 0.57
CA LEU A 8 17.17 0.79 0.04
C LEU A 8 15.78 0.25 -0.32
N LEU A 9 15.73 -0.87 -1.05
CA LEU A 9 14.46 -1.48 -1.44
C LEU A 9 13.69 -2.00 -0.23
N ALA A 10 14.37 -2.67 0.71
CA ALA A 10 13.78 -3.15 1.96
C ALA A 10 13.23 -2.00 2.83
N ALA A 11 13.94 -0.87 2.91
CA ALA A 11 13.47 0.32 3.62
C ALA A 11 12.20 0.89 2.98
N GLY A 12 12.15 0.98 1.64
CA GLY A 12 10.93 1.37 0.91
C GLY A 12 9.78 0.40 1.17
N ALA A 13 10.03 -0.91 1.10
CA ALA A 13 9.04 -1.94 1.39
C ALA A 13 8.51 -1.86 2.83
N ALA A 14 9.38 -1.58 3.80
CA ALA A 14 9.01 -1.40 5.21
C ALA A 14 8.08 -0.19 5.41
N ILE A 15 8.32 0.93 4.72
CA ILE A 15 7.41 2.09 4.76
C ILE A 15 6.01 1.69 4.29
N VAL A 16 5.91 0.99 3.15
CA VAL A 16 4.61 0.55 2.61
C VAL A 16 3.94 -0.45 3.55
N LEU A 17 4.70 -1.37 4.16
CA LEU A 17 4.19 -2.31 5.16
C LEU A 17 3.62 -1.59 6.39
N CYS A 18 4.34 -0.60 6.92
CA CYS A 18 3.90 0.20 8.06
C CYS A 18 2.62 0.98 7.73
N LEU A 19 2.55 1.60 6.55
CA LEU A 19 1.35 2.29 6.09
C LEU A 19 0.16 1.34 5.96
N GLY A 20 0.35 0.18 5.33
CA GLY A 20 -0.69 -0.84 5.19
C GLY A 20 -1.18 -1.36 6.54
N THR A 21 -0.26 -1.63 7.47
CA THR A 21 -0.58 -2.13 8.81
C THR A 21 -1.33 -1.07 9.63
N ALA A 22 -0.87 0.18 9.60
CA ALA A 22 -1.55 1.29 10.27
C ALA A 22 -2.93 1.53 9.67
N HIS A 23 -3.07 1.50 8.34
CA HIS A 23 -4.35 1.65 7.66
C HIS A 23 -5.33 0.52 8.00
N LEU A 24 -4.85 -0.73 8.09
CA LEU A 24 -5.66 -1.88 8.52
C LEU A 24 -6.16 -1.68 9.95
N TRP A 25 -5.27 -1.25 10.84
CA TRP A 25 -5.63 -0.94 12.22
C TRP A 25 -6.70 0.15 12.26
N LEU A 26 -6.50 1.27 11.57
CA LEU A 26 -7.47 2.38 11.51
C LEU A 26 -8.82 1.98 10.86
N THR A 27 -8.82 0.97 10.00
CA THR A 27 -10.03 0.43 9.36
C THR A 27 -10.92 -0.32 10.34
N PHE A 28 -10.32 -1.08 11.26
CA PHE A 28 -11.08 -1.91 12.22
C PHE A 28 -11.13 -1.34 13.63
N ARG A 29 -10.20 -0.44 13.97
CA ARG A 29 -10.00 0.12 15.31
C ARG A 29 -9.96 1.64 15.20
N GLY A 30 -11.02 2.27 15.71
CA GLY A 30 -11.17 3.72 15.72
C GLY A 30 -12.15 4.24 14.67
N THR A 31 -12.22 5.56 14.56
CA THR A 31 -13.20 6.28 13.71
C THR A 31 -12.53 7.16 12.65
N ALA A 32 -11.20 7.09 12.51
CA ALA A 32 -10.43 7.98 11.65
C ALA A 32 -10.83 7.91 10.17
N LEU A 33 -11.34 6.75 9.72
CA LEU A 33 -11.82 6.52 8.35
C LEU A 33 -13.35 6.55 8.24
N HIS A 34 -14.06 6.94 9.30
CA HIS A 34 -15.50 7.10 9.26
C HIS A 34 -15.86 8.44 8.61
N PRO A 35 -17.03 8.55 7.97
CA PRO A 35 -17.60 9.85 7.67
C PRO A 35 -17.68 10.71 8.93
N ARG A 36 -17.37 12.00 8.81
CA ARG A 36 -17.53 12.95 9.91
C ARG A 36 -19.00 13.16 10.30
N ASP A 37 -19.90 12.98 9.34
CA ASP A 37 -21.35 13.05 9.55
C ASP A 37 -21.87 11.68 9.99
N GLU A 38 -22.39 11.62 11.21
CA GLU A 38 -22.96 10.41 11.79
C GLU A 38 -24.21 9.93 11.04
N SER A 39 -25.00 10.85 10.49
CA SER A 39 -26.20 10.52 9.72
C SER A 39 -25.81 9.78 8.43
N LEU A 40 -24.72 10.18 7.78
CA LEU A 40 -24.18 9.46 6.62
C LEU A 40 -23.71 8.06 7.00
N THR A 41 -23.05 7.91 8.15
CA THR A 41 -22.65 6.58 8.65
C THR A 41 -23.87 5.68 8.87
N ALA A 42 -24.96 6.20 9.45
CA ALA A 42 -26.21 5.47 9.62
C ALA A 42 -26.79 5.04 8.26
N ARG A 43 -26.89 5.97 7.29
CA ARG A 43 -27.41 5.66 5.95
C ARG A 43 -26.54 4.65 5.20
N MET A 44 -25.22 4.72 5.31
CA MET A 44 -24.31 3.74 4.69
C MET A 44 -24.53 2.32 5.22
N ARG A 45 -25.02 2.17 6.46
CA ARG A 45 -25.34 0.85 7.04
C ARG A 45 -26.68 0.30 6.53
N GLU A 46 -27.57 1.15 6.03
CA GLU A 46 -28.90 0.75 5.58
C GLU A 46 -28.94 0.47 4.07
N VAL A 47 -28.22 1.27 3.28
CA VAL A 47 -28.27 1.17 1.82
C VAL A 47 -27.20 0.25 1.25
N THR A 48 -27.48 -0.34 0.09
CA THR A 48 -26.56 -1.25 -0.61
C THR A 48 -26.02 -0.60 -1.89
N PRO A 49 -24.86 -1.05 -2.42
CA PRO A 49 -24.44 -0.66 -3.76
C PRO A 49 -25.49 -1.04 -4.80
N ARG A 50 -25.53 -0.33 -5.94
CA ARG A 50 -26.40 -0.70 -7.07
C ARG A 50 -26.09 -2.08 -7.63
N LEU A 51 -24.83 -2.52 -7.53
CA LEU A 51 -24.34 -3.79 -8.06
C LEU A 51 -24.97 -5.02 -7.36
N THR A 52 -25.24 -4.95 -6.06
CA THR A 52 -25.71 -6.10 -5.28
C THR A 52 -26.38 -5.67 -3.98
N ARG A 53 -27.31 -6.49 -3.47
CA ARG A 53 -27.95 -6.33 -2.15
C ARG A 53 -27.29 -7.14 -1.03
N GLN A 54 -26.24 -7.90 -1.33
CA GLN A 54 -25.59 -8.80 -0.36
C GLN A 54 -24.69 -8.08 0.67
N THR A 55 -24.35 -6.81 0.40
CA THR A 55 -23.51 -5.98 1.27
C THR A 55 -24.08 -4.56 1.35
N THR A 56 -23.79 -3.86 2.44
CA THR A 56 -24.17 -2.45 2.62
C THR A 56 -23.02 -1.56 2.16
N MET A 57 -23.28 -0.27 1.91
CA MET A 57 -22.22 0.69 1.60
C MET A 57 -21.17 0.74 2.71
N TRP A 58 -21.59 0.58 3.97
CA TRP A 58 -20.70 0.51 5.13
C TRP A 58 -19.80 -0.74 5.10
N ARG A 59 -20.38 -1.92 4.89
CA ARG A 59 -19.60 -3.17 4.83
C ARG A 59 -18.64 -3.16 3.63
N ALA A 60 -19.05 -2.61 2.49
CA ALA A 60 -18.19 -2.41 1.33
C ALA A 60 -17.05 -1.42 1.63
N TRP A 61 -17.34 -0.29 2.27
CA TRP A 61 -16.33 0.69 2.68
C TRP A 61 -15.24 0.06 3.56
N VAL A 62 -15.63 -0.66 4.63
CA VAL A 62 -14.68 -1.35 5.50
C VAL A 62 -13.90 -2.42 4.73
N GLY A 63 -14.60 -3.24 3.92
CA GLY A 63 -13.99 -4.30 3.13
C GLY A 63 -12.95 -3.79 2.12
N PHE A 64 -13.23 -2.69 1.43
CA PHE A 64 -12.31 -2.10 0.45
C PHE A 64 -11.09 -1.43 1.11
N ASN A 65 -11.24 -0.77 2.26
CA ASN A 65 -10.09 -0.24 2.99
C ASN A 65 -9.21 -1.38 3.56
N ALA A 66 -9.84 -2.47 4.04
CA ALA A 66 -9.11 -3.66 4.48
C ALA A 66 -8.37 -4.34 3.33
N SER A 67 -9.01 -4.53 2.17
CA SER A 67 -8.33 -5.12 1.00
C SER A 67 -7.21 -4.24 0.46
N HIS A 68 -7.38 -2.90 0.49
CA HIS A 68 -6.32 -1.96 0.16
C HIS A 68 -5.10 -2.13 1.08
N SER A 69 -5.35 -2.26 2.39
CA SER A 69 -4.30 -2.54 3.38
C SER A 69 -3.56 -3.83 3.07
N PHE A 70 -4.27 -4.91 2.73
CA PHE A 70 -3.64 -6.18 2.34
C PHE A 70 -2.77 -6.05 1.10
N GLY A 71 -3.15 -5.23 0.11
CA GLY A 71 -2.30 -4.94 -1.04
C GLY A 71 -0.96 -4.30 -0.64
N ALA A 72 -1.01 -3.28 0.22
CA ALA A 72 0.20 -2.62 0.74
C ALA A 72 1.07 -3.57 1.59
N MET A 73 0.46 -4.36 2.46
CA MET A 73 1.16 -5.33 3.29
C MET A 73 1.79 -6.45 2.45
N LEU A 74 1.07 -6.97 1.45
CA LEU A 74 1.59 -7.98 0.54
C LEU A 74 2.83 -7.46 -0.20
N PHE A 75 2.80 -6.22 -0.69
CA PHE A 75 3.97 -5.61 -1.30
C PHE A 75 5.14 -5.53 -0.31
N GLY A 76 4.90 -4.96 0.88
CA GLY A 76 5.94 -4.77 1.88
C GLY A 76 6.58 -6.07 2.35
N LEU A 77 5.77 -7.13 2.57
CA LEU A 77 6.26 -8.45 2.95
C LEU A 77 7.00 -9.14 1.79
N THR A 78 6.45 -9.09 0.57
CA THR A 78 7.02 -9.82 -0.57
C THR A 78 8.30 -9.16 -1.07
N TRP A 79 8.27 -7.86 -1.37
CA TRP A 79 9.48 -7.16 -1.84
C TRP A 79 10.50 -6.97 -0.73
N GLY A 80 10.07 -6.80 0.52
CA GLY A 80 10.97 -6.76 1.67
C GLY A 80 11.70 -8.09 1.88
N TYR A 81 10.96 -9.22 1.85
CA TYR A 81 11.56 -10.56 1.93
C TYR A 81 12.51 -10.81 0.75
N LEU A 82 12.08 -10.52 -0.48
CA LEU A 82 12.91 -10.71 -1.66
C LEU A 82 14.19 -9.87 -1.60
N ALA A 83 14.12 -8.62 -1.14
CA ALA A 83 15.30 -7.76 -1.02
C ALA A 83 16.32 -8.28 0.00
N LEU A 84 15.85 -8.79 1.15
CA LEU A 84 16.70 -9.18 2.26
C LEU A 84 17.17 -10.64 2.17
N ALA A 85 16.28 -11.55 1.78
CA ALA A 85 16.54 -12.99 1.80
C ALA A 85 16.87 -13.57 0.42
N GLN A 86 16.35 -12.99 -0.66
CA GLN A 86 16.52 -13.51 -2.03
C GLN A 86 16.92 -12.41 -3.05
N PRO A 87 17.95 -11.59 -2.76
CA PRO A 87 18.27 -10.44 -3.60
C PRO A 87 18.64 -10.81 -5.04
N ALA A 88 19.31 -11.95 -5.25
CA ALA A 88 19.64 -12.43 -6.60
C ALA A 88 18.39 -12.69 -7.45
N VAL A 89 17.31 -13.21 -6.84
CA VAL A 89 16.03 -13.43 -7.53
C VAL A 89 15.36 -12.09 -7.87
N LEU A 90 15.36 -11.15 -6.91
CA LEU A 90 14.73 -9.85 -7.11
C LEU A 90 15.44 -9.03 -8.18
N PHE A 91 16.74 -8.80 -8.02
CA PHE A 91 17.52 -7.95 -8.91
C PHE A 91 17.83 -8.63 -10.25
N GLY A 92 17.77 -9.96 -10.32
CA GLY A 92 17.89 -10.72 -11.57
C GLY A 92 16.60 -10.77 -12.41
N SER A 93 15.47 -10.23 -11.93
CA SER A 93 14.18 -10.31 -12.61
C SER A 93 13.62 -8.93 -12.96
N PRO A 94 13.77 -8.47 -14.23
CA PRO A 94 13.17 -7.21 -14.69
C PRO A 94 11.66 -7.15 -14.47
N PHE A 95 10.98 -8.30 -14.54
CA PHE A 95 9.55 -8.40 -14.26
C PHE A 95 9.22 -8.04 -12.81
N LEU A 96 9.91 -8.62 -11.81
CA LEU A 96 9.66 -8.31 -10.40
C LEU A 96 10.00 -6.85 -10.07
N LEU A 97 11.07 -6.34 -10.66
CA LEU A 97 11.48 -4.95 -10.50
C LEU A 97 10.44 -3.99 -11.10
N GLY A 98 10.00 -4.24 -12.32
CA GLY A 98 8.98 -3.46 -13.02
C GLY A 98 7.63 -3.53 -12.32
N LEU A 99 7.19 -4.72 -11.91
CA LEU A 99 5.92 -4.91 -11.20
C LEU A 99 5.87 -4.12 -9.90
N GLY A 100 6.95 -4.17 -9.10
CA GLY A 100 7.02 -3.42 -7.85
C GLY A 100 6.98 -1.91 -8.07
N LEU A 101 7.71 -1.42 -9.06
CA LEU A 101 7.71 0.00 -9.42
C LEU A 101 6.34 0.45 -9.95
N SER A 102 5.69 -0.34 -10.80
CA SER A 102 4.35 -0.04 -11.32
C SER A 102 3.32 0.06 -10.21
N LEU A 103 3.38 -0.81 -9.19
CA LEU A 103 2.50 -0.70 -8.03
C LEU A 103 2.73 0.60 -7.27
N LEU A 104 3.99 0.95 -6.98
CA LEU A 104 4.34 2.18 -6.25
C LEU A 104 3.90 3.43 -7.00
N VAL A 105 4.09 3.48 -8.32
CA VAL A 105 3.62 4.58 -9.17
C VAL A 105 2.09 4.64 -9.15
N GLY A 106 1.41 3.50 -9.31
CA GLY A 106 -0.05 3.43 -9.23
C GLY A 106 -0.59 3.97 -7.90
N TYR A 107 0.02 3.57 -6.78
CA TYR A 107 -0.34 4.07 -5.45
C TYR A 107 0.00 5.54 -5.26
N ALA A 108 1.10 6.04 -5.83
CA ALA A 108 1.43 7.46 -5.79
C ALA A 108 0.38 8.30 -6.55
N VAL A 109 -0.07 7.84 -7.72
CA VAL A 109 -1.14 8.48 -8.49
C VAL A 109 -2.46 8.47 -7.72
N LEU A 110 -2.83 7.33 -7.12
CA LEU A 110 -4.03 7.26 -6.28
C LEU A 110 -3.92 8.17 -5.05
N GLY A 111 -2.76 8.18 -4.41
CA GLY A 111 -2.46 9.02 -3.26
C GLY A 111 -2.56 10.51 -3.57
N TRP A 112 -2.08 10.93 -4.74
CA TRP A 112 -2.16 12.30 -5.22
C TRP A 112 -3.60 12.71 -5.57
N ARG A 113 -4.36 11.82 -6.22
CA ARG A 113 -5.66 12.19 -6.82
C ARG A 113 -6.86 11.97 -5.90
N TYR A 114 -6.81 10.95 -5.03
CA TYR A 114 -7.97 10.44 -4.30
C TYR A 114 -7.76 10.33 -2.78
N TRP A 115 -6.52 10.21 -2.30
CA TRP A 115 -6.25 10.09 -0.86
C TRP A 115 -5.82 11.44 -0.26
N PHE A 116 -5.09 11.38 0.85
CA PHE A 116 -4.57 12.52 1.58
C PHE A 116 -3.03 12.50 1.65
N SER A 117 -2.44 13.59 2.11
CA SER A 117 -1.01 13.86 1.96
C SER A 117 -0.07 12.86 2.66
N ILE A 118 -0.50 12.27 3.79
CA ILE A 118 0.33 11.35 4.59
C ILE A 118 0.68 10.07 3.80
N PRO A 119 -0.28 9.25 3.32
CA PRO A 119 0.04 8.06 2.54
C PRO A 119 0.76 8.43 1.24
N PHE A 120 0.38 9.52 0.57
CA PHE A 120 1.07 9.97 -0.64
C PHE A 120 2.57 10.21 -0.41
N ARG A 121 2.95 10.97 0.62
CA ARG A 121 4.36 11.26 0.94
C ARG A 121 5.14 9.99 1.27
N GLY A 122 4.55 9.07 2.03
CA GLY A 122 5.19 7.80 2.36
C GLY A 122 5.41 6.91 1.13
N ILE A 123 4.42 6.80 0.24
CA ILE A 123 4.57 6.06 -1.03
C ILE A 123 5.59 6.74 -1.95
N ALA A 124 5.59 8.07 -2.04
CA ALA A 124 6.57 8.81 -2.84
C ALA A 124 8.01 8.57 -2.34
N LEU A 125 8.21 8.56 -1.02
CA LEU A 125 9.51 8.22 -0.42
C LEU A 125 9.89 6.76 -0.73
N ALA A 126 8.96 5.81 -0.58
CA ALA A 126 9.20 4.41 -0.92
C ALA A 126 9.57 4.24 -2.41
N ALA A 127 8.90 4.96 -3.32
CA ALA A 127 9.23 4.97 -4.75
C ALA A 127 10.61 5.56 -5.02
N ALA A 128 10.99 6.66 -4.36
CA ALA A 128 12.32 7.24 -4.50
C ALA A 128 13.42 6.28 -4.03
N LEU A 129 13.22 5.60 -2.90
CA LEU A 129 14.14 4.56 -2.41
C LEU A 129 14.23 3.37 -3.36
N TYR A 130 13.10 2.96 -3.94
CA TYR A 130 13.07 1.88 -4.93
C TYR A 130 13.87 2.25 -6.18
N VAL A 131 13.67 3.45 -6.73
CA VAL A 131 14.45 3.95 -7.88
C VAL A 131 15.94 4.07 -7.54
N ALA A 132 16.28 4.58 -6.35
CA ALA A 132 17.66 4.63 -5.89
C ALA A 132 18.29 3.23 -5.78
N ALA A 133 17.54 2.22 -5.34
CA ALA A 133 17.99 0.84 -5.33
C ALA A 133 18.29 0.31 -6.73
N LEU A 134 17.44 0.62 -7.72
CA LEU A 134 17.67 0.24 -9.12
C LEU A 134 18.94 0.88 -9.69
N ILE A 135 19.14 2.18 -9.43
CA ILE A 135 20.34 2.90 -9.88
C ILE A 135 21.58 2.30 -9.23
N ALA A 136 21.55 2.06 -7.92
CA ALA A 136 22.67 1.49 -7.18
C ALA A 136 22.98 0.02 -7.55
N ALA A 137 22.00 -0.75 -8.02
CA ALA A 137 22.22 -2.12 -8.49
C ALA A 137 22.79 -2.18 -9.91
N ALA A 138 22.66 -1.10 -10.69
CA ALA A 138 23.16 -1.00 -12.06
C ALA A 138 24.56 -0.35 -12.16
N ALA A 139 25.06 0.22 -11.07
CA ALA A 139 26.39 0.83 -10.95
C ALA A 139 27.44 -0.21 -10.54
#